data_AF-A0A8B6F2L3-F1
#
_entry.id   AF-A0A8B6F2L3-F1
#
_cell.length_a   1.000
_cell.length_b   1.000
_cell.length_c   1.000
_cell.angle_alpha   90.00
_cell.angle_beta   90.00
_cell.angle_gamma   90.00
#
_symmetry.space_group_name_H-M   'P 1'
#
loop_
_entity.id
_entity.type
_entity.pdbx_description
1 polymer ?
#
loop_
_entity_poly.entity_id
_entity_poly.type
_entity_poly.pdbx_seq_one_letter_code
_entity_poly.pdbx_strand_id
1 'polypeptide(L)'
;MKQVATHYVASLAFIAMIHIISAFPVAEKWRSPCGNQSQLVLEVISKLQDAVQLTNQTRVNYAEKRIGNPQMIGLLNGSHFDGLKPEIITDSIVSSAIQNVTSWHIKSYNVISSAAVYLEQVIHNETIYHQTHENTFIEELTKMDKTLYSVLCKIQAALSQLGRLVDNVPSRDIMSNQIRSIDNYSYLHSRDYIIVKDIFYSINSLIPVYQRVYNSFF
;
A
#
# COMPACT_ATOMS: atom_id res chain seq x y z
N MET A 1 74.74 -5.04 -10.00
CA MET A 1 73.96 -4.93 -8.74
C MET A 1 72.78 -4.03 -9.06
N LYS A 2 71.62 -4.64 -9.34
CA LYS A 2 70.45 -4.79 -8.46
C LYS A 2 69.46 -3.62 -8.62
N GLN A 3 68.29 -3.97 -9.15
CA GLN A 3 66.94 -3.42 -8.88
C GLN A 3 66.73 -1.95 -9.27
N VAL A 4 65.70 -1.54 -10.01
CA VAL A 4 64.26 -1.71 -9.75
C VAL A 4 63.51 -1.44 -11.07
N ALA A 5 62.72 -2.39 -11.57
CA ALA A 5 61.70 -2.12 -12.59
C ALA A 5 60.71 -3.30 -12.71
N THR A 6 59.85 -3.49 -11.72
CA THR A 6 58.71 -4.43 -11.85
C THR A 6 57.58 -4.03 -10.90
N HIS A 7 56.76 -3.06 -11.31
CA HIS A 7 55.40 -2.89 -10.77
C HIS A 7 54.48 -2.29 -11.83
N TYR A 8 54.18 -3.05 -12.89
CA TYR A 8 53.06 -2.75 -13.80
C TYR A 8 52.51 -4.03 -14.45
N VAL A 9 52.22 -5.08 -13.67
CA VAL A 9 51.37 -6.19 -14.16
C VAL A 9 50.60 -6.80 -12.98
N ALA A 10 49.64 -6.07 -12.43
CA ALA A 10 48.70 -6.63 -11.44
C ALA A 10 47.36 -5.88 -11.40
N SER A 11 46.87 -5.39 -12.55
CA SER A 11 45.58 -4.68 -12.59
C SER A 11 44.78 -4.90 -13.88
N LEU A 12 44.81 -6.13 -14.41
CA LEU A 12 43.97 -6.52 -15.54
C LEU A 12 43.31 -7.91 -15.39
N ALA A 13 43.46 -8.57 -14.24
CA ALA A 13 42.88 -9.90 -13.98
C ALA A 13 41.64 -9.90 -13.07
N PHE A 14 41.10 -8.72 -12.70
CA PHE A 14 39.90 -8.62 -11.85
C PHE A 14 38.66 -8.04 -12.55
N ILE A 15 38.77 -7.70 -13.84
CA ILE A 15 37.65 -7.12 -14.63
C ILE A 15 37.00 -8.17 -15.57
N ALA A 16 37.45 -9.42 -15.55
CA ALA A 16 36.89 -10.50 -16.37
C ALA A 16 36.18 -11.60 -15.54
N MET A 17 35.64 -11.27 -14.36
CA MET A 17 34.88 -12.20 -13.52
C MET A 17 33.55 -11.62 -13.01
N ILE A 18 32.91 -10.74 -13.79
CA ILE A 18 31.50 -10.33 -13.57
C ILE A 18 30.72 -10.34 -14.89
N HIS A 19 31.01 -11.27 -15.82
CA HIS A 19 30.25 -11.40 -17.07
C HIS A 19 29.73 -12.82 -17.35
N ILE A 20 29.69 -13.69 -16.34
CA ILE A 20 28.98 -14.97 -16.44
C ILE A 20 28.30 -15.26 -15.10
N ILE A 21 27.35 -14.40 -14.69
CA ILE A 21 26.16 -14.95 -14.04
C ILE A 21 25.29 -15.34 -15.22
N SER A 22 25.41 -16.62 -15.56
CA SER A 22 24.48 -17.36 -16.37
C SER A 22 23.08 -16.78 -16.23
N ALA A 23 22.52 -16.35 -17.37
CA ALA A 23 21.10 -16.40 -17.61
C ALA A 23 20.66 -17.84 -17.31
N PHE A 24 20.36 -18.13 -16.05
CA PHE A 24 19.48 -19.21 -15.73
C PHE A 24 18.17 -18.81 -16.40
N PRO A 25 17.64 -19.58 -17.36
CA PRO A 25 16.22 -19.52 -17.57
C PRO A 25 15.65 -19.89 -16.20
N VAL A 26 15.17 -18.90 -15.45
CA VAL A 26 14.24 -19.17 -14.36
C VAL A 26 13.16 -19.96 -15.06
N ALA A 27 13.15 -21.28 -14.83
CA ALA A 27 12.13 -22.14 -15.37
C ALA A 27 10.82 -21.45 -15.01
N GLU A 28 10.16 -20.93 -16.03
CA GLU A 28 8.88 -20.25 -15.94
C GLU A 28 7.89 -21.36 -15.60
N LYS A 29 7.94 -21.79 -14.34
CA LYS A 29 6.90 -22.57 -13.71
C LYS A 29 5.79 -21.57 -13.49
N TRP A 30 5.19 -21.15 -14.61
CA TRP A 30 3.95 -20.39 -14.65
C TRP A 30 3.03 -21.12 -13.71
N ARG A 31 2.73 -20.44 -12.60
CA ARG A 31 1.77 -20.90 -11.62
C ARG A 31 0.52 -21.30 -12.41
N SER A 32 -0.07 -22.44 -12.05
CA SER A 32 -1.37 -22.85 -12.61
C SER A 32 -2.32 -21.66 -12.65
N PRO A 33 -3.18 -21.51 -13.68
CA PRO A 33 -4.15 -20.42 -13.74
C PRO A 33 -4.88 -20.32 -12.39
N CYS A 34 -4.73 -19.20 -11.68
CA CYS A 34 -5.28 -19.09 -10.32
C CYS A 34 -6.77 -18.74 -10.44
N GLY A 35 -7.59 -19.74 -10.71
CA GLY A 35 -9.05 -19.62 -10.72
C GLY A 35 -9.62 -18.86 -11.93
N ASN A 36 -10.94 -18.83 -12.02
CA ASN A 36 -11.66 -17.97 -12.95
C ASN A 36 -11.79 -16.55 -12.37
N GLN A 37 -12.25 -15.59 -13.17
CA GLN A 37 -12.34 -14.19 -12.78
C GLN A 37 -13.21 -13.95 -11.52
N SER A 38 -14.27 -14.74 -11.34
CA SER A 38 -15.12 -14.64 -10.15
C SER A 38 -14.40 -15.11 -8.88
N GLN A 39 -13.58 -16.16 -8.95
CA GLN A 39 -12.73 -16.60 -7.84
C GLN A 39 -11.70 -15.53 -7.45
N LEU A 40 -11.06 -14.89 -8.43
CA LEU A 40 -10.11 -13.81 -8.18
C LEU A 40 -10.75 -12.62 -7.46
N VAL A 41 -11.94 -12.21 -7.92
CA VAL A 41 -12.71 -11.14 -7.27
C VAL A 41 -13.06 -11.52 -5.83
N LEU A 42 -13.44 -12.78 -5.58
CA LEU A 42 -13.76 -13.27 -4.23
C LEU A 42 -12.53 -13.24 -3.30
N GLU A 43 -11.35 -13.63 -3.79
CA GLU A 43 -10.11 -13.53 -3.02
C GLU A 43 -9.74 -12.09 -2.68
N VAL A 44 -9.96 -11.15 -3.60
CA VAL A 44 -9.77 -9.71 -3.34
C VAL A 44 -10.75 -9.20 -2.29
N ILE A 45 -12.04 -9.58 -2.37
CA ILE A 45 -13.05 -9.22 -1.36
C ILE A 45 -12.61 -9.72 0.02
N SER A 46 -12.18 -10.97 0.13
CA SER A 46 -11.72 -11.55 1.40
C SER A 46 -10.55 -10.75 1.98
N LYS A 47 -9.56 -10.36 1.17
CA LYS A 47 -8.43 -9.55 1.66
C LYS A 47 -8.81 -8.12 1.99
N LEU A 48 -9.76 -7.52 1.28
CA LEU A 48 -10.28 -6.21 1.65
C LEU A 48 -11.02 -6.27 3.00
N GLN A 49 -11.77 -7.34 3.28
CA GLN A 49 -12.44 -7.51 4.58
C GLN A 49 -11.44 -7.63 5.73
N ASP A 50 -10.38 -8.45 5.57
CA ASP A 50 -9.27 -8.54 6.53
C ASP A 50 -8.68 -7.14 6.80
N ALA A 51 -8.43 -6.36 5.74
CA ALA A 51 -7.89 -5.01 5.83
C ALA A 51 -8.84 -4.03 6.53
N VAL A 52 -10.14 -4.05 6.20
CA VAL A 52 -11.14 -3.18 6.81
C VAL A 52 -11.26 -3.42 8.31
N GLN A 53 -11.27 -4.68 8.74
CA GLN A 53 -11.32 -5.01 10.17
C GLN A 53 -10.13 -4.41 10.92
N LEU A 54 -8.91 -4.65 10.41
CA LEU A 54 -7.69 -4.17 11.06
C LEU A 54 -7.58 -2.65 11.05
N THR A 55 -7.83 -2.02 9.90
CA THR A 55 -7.75 -0.56 9.77
C THR A 55 -8.81 0.16 10.61
N ASN A 56 -10.01 -0.41 10.75
CA ASN A 56 -11.00 0.13 11.66
C ASN A 56 -10.56 0.03 13.12
N GLN A 57 -10.00 -1.11 13.53
CA GLN A 57 -9.49 -1.27 14.89
C GLN A 57 -8.38 -0.26 15.19
N THR A 58 -7.41 -0.12 14.29
CA THR A 58 -6.33 0.87 14.43
C THR A 58 -6.88 2.29 14.48
N ARG A 59 -7.85 2.64 13.62
CA ARG A 59 -8.52 3.95 13.62
C ARG A 59 -9.19 4.25 14.96
N VAL A 60 -9.93 3.30 15.52
CA VAL A 60 -10.61 3.45 16.82
C VAL A 60 -9.57 3.64 17.93
N ASN A 61 -8.54 2.80 17.97
CA ASN A 61 -7.49 2.91 18.98
C ASN A 61 -6.74 4.25 18.91
N TYR A 62 -6.44 4.74 17.69
CA TYR A 62 -5.79 6.03 17.49
C TYR A 62 -6.69 7.18 17.94
N ALA A 63 -7.99 7.13 17.63
CA ALA A 63 -8.96 8.13 18.08
C ALA A 63 -9.00 8.21 19.62
N GLU A 64 -9.12 7.05 20.29
CA GLU A 64 -9.30 6.99 21.74
C GLU A 64 -8.03 7.32 22.51
N LYS A 65 -6.90 6.72 22.14
CA LYS A 65 -5.66 6.79 22.93
C LYS A 65 -4.73 7.91 22.50
N ARG A 66 -4.80 8.36 21.24
CA ARG A 66 -3.91 9.40 20.71
C ARG A 66 -4.57 10.77 20.61
N ILE A 67 -5.80 10.83 20.10
CA ILE A 67 -6.54 12.10 20.04
C ILE A 67 -7.26 12.35 21.37
N GLY A 68 -8.01 11.38 21.89
CA GLY A 68 -8.65 11.40 23.21
C GLY A 68 -9.77 12.44 23.40
N ASN A 69 -9.86 13.45 22.53
CA ASN A 69 -10.84 14.53 22.58
C ASN A 69 -11.94 14.33 21.52
N PRO A 70 -13.20 14.06 21.91
CA PRO A 70 -14.31 13.83 20.99
C PRO A 70 -14.63 14.99 20.03
N GLN A 71 -14.47 16.24 20.49
CA GLN A 71 -14.71 17.43 19.66
C GLN A 71 -13.65 17.53 18.56
N MET A 72 -12.37 17.29 18.92
CA MET A 72 -11.28 17.24 17.95
C MET A 72 -11.48 16.10 16.95
N ILE A 73 -11.86 14.90 17.40
CA ILE A 73 -12.18 13.77 16.52
C ILE A 73 -13.28 14.16 15.52
N GLY A 74 -14.33 14.85 15.98
CA GLY A 74 -15.40 15.37 15.12
C GLY A 74 -14.90 16.30 14.02
N LEU A 75 -13.99 17.22 14.35
CA LEU A 75 -13.37 18.13 13.38
C LEU A 75 -12.48 17.38 12.37
N LEU A 76 -11.64 16.46 12.87
CA LEU A 76 -10.72 15.69 12.04
C LEU A 76 -11.45 14.72 11.10
N ASN A 77 -12.64 14.24 11.47
CA ASN A 77 -13.45 13.36 10.62
C ASN A 77 -13.85 14.02 9.29
N GLY A 78 -14.06 15.33 9.27
CA GLY A 78 -14.35 16.10 8.05
C GLY A 78 -13.11 16.51 7.24
N SER A 79 -11.91 16.20 7.73
CA SER A 79 -10.65 16.54 7.07
C SER A 79 -10.10 15.37 6.26
N HIS A 80 -9.46 15.68 5.14
CA HIS A 80 -8.87 14.71 4.21
C HIS A 80 -7.61 15.27 3.55
N PHE A 81 -6.71 14.38 3.13
CA PHE A 81 -5.57 14.74 2.27
C PHE A 81 -5.82 14.36 0.81
N ASP A 82 -5.30 15.19 -0.09
CA ASP A 82 -5.34 14.91 -1.52
C ASP A 82 -4.64 13.58 -1.83
N GLY A 83 -5.25 12.77 -2.68
CA GLY A 83 -4.74 11.42 -3.00
C GLY A 83 -5.09 10.33 -1.98
N LEU A 84 -5.71 10.66 -0.84
CA LEU A 84 -6.23 9.69 0.14
C LEU A 84 -7.73 9.86 0.44
N LYS A 85 -8.40 10.79 -0.25
CA LYS A 85 -9.83 11.04 -0.06
C LYS A 85 -10.65 9.78 -0.44
N PRO A 86 -11.51 9.28 0.46
CA PRO A 86 -12.41 8.18 0.15
C PRO A 86 -13.34 8.54 -1.01
N GLU A 87 -13.50 7.62 -1.96
CA GLU A 87 -14.40 7.83 -3.08
C GLU A 87 -15.85 7.56 -2.68
N ILE A 88 -16.76 8.46 -3.09
CA ILE A 88 -18.20 8.24 -2.95
C ILE A 88 -18.62 7.28 -4.06
N ILE A 89 -19.01 6.07 -3.69
CA ILE A 89 -19.45 5.05 -4.65
C ILE A 89 -20.82 5.43 -5.20
N THR A 90 -20.88 5.60 -6.52
CA THR A 90 -22.11 5.88 -7.28
C THR A 90 -22.45 4.70 -8.19
N ASP A 91 -23.70 4.62 -8.65
CA ASP A 91 -24.12 3.58 -9.61
C ASP A 91 -23.30 3.64 -10.90
N SER A 92 -22.89 4.83 -11.36
CA SER A 92 -22.02 4.99 -12.52
C SER A 92 -20.65 4.34 -12.34
N ILE A 93 -20.05 4.47 -11.15
CA ILE A 93 -18.78 3.80 -10.81
C ILE A 93 -18.97 2.28 -10.84
N VAL A 94 -20.07 1.79 -10.25
CA VAL A 94 -20.39 0.35 -10.22
C VAL A 94 -20.59 -0.19 -11.63
N SER A 95 -21.39 0.47 -12.47
CA SER A 95 -21.60 0.06 -13.86
C SER A 95 -20.31 0.04 -14.66
N SER A 96 -19.45 1.06 -14.49
CA SER A 96 -18.14 1.11 -15.14
C SER A 96 -17.23 -0.04 -14.68
N ALA A 97 -17.26 -0.37 -13.39
CA ALA A 97 -16.49 -1.48 -12.84
C ALA A 97 -16.97 -2.85 -13.35
N ILE A 98 -18.28 -3.05 -13.51
CA ILE A 98 -18.85 -4.27 -14.10
C ILE A 98 -18.44 -4.40 -15.57
N GLN A 99 -18.52 -3.31 -16.33
CA GLN A 99 -18.13 -3.29 -17.75
C GLN A 99 -16.63 -3.52 -17.95
N ASN A 100 -15.79 -3.05 -17.02
CA ASN A 100 -14.34 -3.16 -17.13
C ASN A 100 -13.69 -3.45 -15.76
N VAL A 101 -13.77 -4.73 -15.37
CA VAL A 101 -13.18 -5.24 -14.11
C VAL A 101 -11.67 -5.02 -14.06
N THR A 102 -10.98 -5.09 -15.20
CA THR A 102 -9.54 -4.79 -15.29
C THR A 102 -9.24 -3.36 -14.83
N SER A 103 -9.98 -2.39 -15.36
CA SER A 103 -9.83 -0.98 -14.96
C SER A 103 -10.15 -0.78 -13.49
N TRP A 104 -11.13 -1.52 -12.95
CA TRP A 104 -11.46 -1.47 -11.54
C TRP A 104 -10.35 -2.04 -10.65
N HIS A 105 -9.70 -3.14 -11.05
CA HIS A 105 -8.53 -3.66 -10.37
C HIS A 105 -7.38 -2.66 -10.36
N ILE A 106 -7.07 -2.01 -11.49
CA ILE A 106 -6.01 -0.98 -11.57
C ILE A 106 -6.34 0.19 -10.63
N LYS A 107 -7.58 0.70 -10.67
CA LYS A 107 -8.01 1.79 -9.79
C LYS A 107 -7.89 1.41 -8.31
N SER A 108 -8.36 0.22 -7.95
CA SER A 108 -8.25 -0.32 -6.59
C SER A 108 -6.80 -0.45 -6.16
N TYR A 109 -5.94 -0.97 -7.03
CA TYR A 109 -4.50 -1.07 -6.75
C TYR A 109 -3.91 0.29 -6.40
N ASN A 110 -4.18 1.31 -7.21
CA ASN A 110 -3.69 2.66 -6.97
C ASN A 110 -4.21 3.25 -5.65
N VAL A 111 -5.49 3.05 -5.31
CA VAL A 111 -6.04 3.49 -4.02
C VAL A 111 -5.29 2.85 -2.84
N ILE A 112 -5.04 1.54 -2.89
CA ILE A 112 -4.33 0.83 -1.82
C ILE A 112 -2.84 1.20 -1.79
N SER A 113 -2.21 1.42 -2.94
CA SER A 113 -0.82 1.89 -3.01
C SER A 113 -0.66 3.28 -2.40
N SER A 114 -1.56 4.22 -2.71
CA SER A 114 -1.58 5.54 -2.07
C SER A 114 -1.73 5.41 -0.56
N ALA A 115 -2.66 4.57 -0.09
CA ALA A 115 -2.83 4.29 1.33
C ALA A 115 -1.55 3.77 2.01
N ALA A 116 -0.82 2.85 1.36
CA ALA A 116 0.45 2.34 1.86
C ALA A 116 1.51 3.44 1.98
N VAL A 117 1.65 4.31 0.96
CA VAL A 117 2.61 5.43 0.99
C VAL A 117 2.33 6.40 2.15
N TYR A 118 1.06 6.71 2.40
CA TYR A 118 0.69 7.56 3.54
C TYR A 118 0.94 6.86 4.89
N LEU A 119 0.67 5.55 4.97
CA LEU A 119 0.93 4.76 6.17
C LEU A 119 2.43 4.67 6.50
N GLU A 120 3.31 4.60 5.51
CA GLU A 120 4.77 4.65 5.71
C GLU A 120 5.18 5.87 6.52
N GLN A 121 4.57 7.04 6.24
CA GLN A 121 4.85 8.24 7.01
C GLN A 121 4.40 8.10 8.46
N VAL A 122 3.21 7.56 8.71
CA VAL A 122 2.69 7.33 10.08
C VAL A 122 3.60 6.39 10.86
N ILE A 123 4.02 5.27 10.24
CA ILE A 123 4.97 4.33 10.83
C ILE A 123 6.30 5.01 11.15
N HIS A 124 6.80 5.85 10.22
CA HIS A 124 8.03 6.59 10.42
C HIS A 124 7.94 7.53 11.64
N ASN A 125 6.85 8.29 11.80
CA ASN A 125 6.71 9.17 12.96
C ASN A 125 6.57 8.37 14.26
N GLU A 126 5.82 7.27 14.22
CA GLU A 126 5.66 6.39 15.37
C GLU A 126 7.00 5.80 15.81
N THR A 127 7.86 5.47 14.84
CA THR A 127 9.22 4.99 15.07
C THR A 127 10.12 6.09 15.63
N ILE A 128 10.09 7.31 15.10
CA ILE A 128 11.03 8.36 15.53
C ILE A 128 10.61 9.05 16.83
N TYR A 129 9.32 9.36 16.97
CA TYR A 129 8.84 10.27 18.01
C TYR A 129 8.11 9.55 19.16
N HIS A 130 7.69 8.29 18.98
CA HIS A 130 6.80 7.61 19.93
C HIS A 130 7.34 6.29 20.52
N GLN A 131 8.54 5.85 20.12
CA GLN A 131 9.14 4.58 20.58
C GLN A 131 9.24 4.43 22.11
N THR A 132 9.39 5.53 22.85
CA THR A 132 9.56 5.50 24.31
C THR A 132 8.26 5.66 25.10
N HIS A 133 7.10 5.72 24.42
CA HIS A 133 5.81 5.94 25.06
C HIS A 133 5.05 4.61 25.23
N GLU A 134 4.34 4.44 26.36
CA GLU A 134 3.56 3.23 26.68
C GLU A 134 2.42 2.94 25.69
N ASN A 135 2.02 3.93 24.86
CA ASN A 135 0.95 3.82 23.86
C ASN A 135 1.52 3.89 22.43
N THR A 136 2.55 3.10 22.14
CA THR A 136 3.07 2.96 20.79
C THR A 136 2.15 2.11 19.92
N PHE A 137 1.98 2.52 18.66
CA PHE A 137 1.18 1.82 17.65
C PHE A 137 2.02 1.07 16.62
N ILE A 138 3.35 0.96 16.79
CA ILE A 138 4.25 0.40 15.77
C ILE A 138 3.80 -1.00 15.31
N GLU A 139 3.45 -1.88 16.24
CA GLU A 139 3.02 -3.24 15.89
C GLU A 139 1.70 -3.25 15.10
N GLU A 140 0.72 -2.44 15.52
CA GLU A 140 -0.58 -2.33 14.86
C GLU A 140 -0.43 -1.76 13.45
N LEU A 141 0.35 -0.68 13.31
CA LEU A 141 0.61 -0.03 12.01
C LEU A 141 1.42 -0.95 11.08
N THR A 142 2.38 -1.71 11.60
CA THR A 142 3.14 -2.69 10.81
C THR A 142 2.26 -3.86 10.35
N LYS A 143 1.31 -4.31 11.19
CA LYS A 143 0.31 -5.31 10.78
C LYS A 143 -0.62 -4.73 9.71
N MET A 144 -1.02 -3.47 9.85
CA MET A 144 -1.84 -2.75 8.89
C MET A 144 -1.14 -2.70 7.53
N ASP A 145 0.13 -2.31 7.50
CA ASP A 145 0.97 -2.24 6.29
C ASP A 145 1.04 -3.60 5.58
N LYS A 146 1.40 -4.67 6.31
CA LYS A 146 1.41 -6.04 5.76
C LYS A 146 0.06 -6.46 5.17
N THR A 147 -1.03 -6.00 5.76
CA THR A 147 -2.39 -6.32 5.28
C THR A 147 -2.71 -5.56 3.99
N LEU A 148 -2.28 -4.28 3.85
CA LEU A 148 -2.39 -3.55 2.59
C LEU A 148 -1.58 -4.23 1.48
N TYR A 149 -0.35 -4.66 1.77
CA TYR A 149 0.46 -5.41 0.81
C TYR A 149 -0.18 -6.74 0.40
N SER A 150 -0.86 -7.42 1.32
CA SER A 150 -1.61 -8.64 1.01
C SER A 150 -2.75 -8.37 0.00
N VAL A 151 -3.48 -7.27 0.17
CA VAL A 151 -4.51 -6.82 -0.79
C VAL A 151 -3.88 -6.50 -2.16
N LEU A 152 -2.80 -5.71 -2.18
CA LEU A 152 -2.07 -5.37 -3.42
C LEU A 152 -1.61 -6.63 -4.16
N CYS A 153 -1.07 -7.62 -3.44
CA CYS A 153 -0.65 -8.90 -4.02
C CYS A 153 -1.81 -9.63 -4.69
N LYS A 154 -3.00 -9.63 -4.09
CA LYS A 154 -4.19 -10.28 -4.69
C LYS A 154 -4.71 -9.54 -5.91
N ILE A 155 -4.74 -8.22 -5.86
CA ILE A 155 -5.12 -7.42 -7.03
C ILE A 155 -4.10 -7.60 -8.16
N GLN A 156 -2.81 -7.61 -7.86
CA GLN A 156 -1.75 -7.87 -8.84
C GLN A 156 -1.88 -9.27 -9.45
N ALA A 157 -2.16 -10.29 -8.65
CA ALA A 157 -2.39 -11.64 -9.16
C ALA A 157 -3.60 -11.70 -10.11
N ALA A 158 -4.68 -10.97 -9.80
CA ALA A 158 -5.83 -10.86 -10.69
C ALA A 158 -5.49 -10.15 -12.01
N LEU A 159 -4.76 -9.03 -11.94
CA LEU A 159 -4.31 -8.30 -13.13
C LEU A 159 -3.38 -9.13 -14.02
N SER A 160 -2.44 -9.85 -13.42
CA SER A 160 -1.50 -10.70 -14.14
C SER A 160 -2.21 -11.81 -14.92
N GLN A 161 -3.31 -12.38 -14.40
CA GLN A 161 -4.12 -13.35 -15.15
C GLN A 161 -4.91 -12.74 -16.31
N LEU A 162 -5.23 -11.45 -16.20
CA LEU A 162 -5.86 -10.68 -17.28
C LEU A 162 -4.82 -10.17 -18.29
N GLY A 163 -3.54 -10.55 -18.17
CA GLY A 163 -2.47 -10.11 -19.04
C GLY A 163 -2.12 -8.63 -18.86
N ARG A 164 -2.32 -8.09 -17.65
CA ARG A 164 -2.12 -6.68 -17.32
C ARG A 164 -1.13 -6.51 -16.18
N LEU A 165 -0.37 -5.42 -16.25
CA LEU A 165 0.52 -4.95 -15.20
C LEU A 165 0.09 -3.53 -14.80
N VAL A 166 0.49 -3.11 -13.60
CA VAL A 166 0.29 -1.74 -13.13
C VAL A 166 1.56 -0.96 -13.43
N ASP A 167 1.50 -0.08 -14.43
CA ASP A 167 2.67 0.66 -14.90
C ASP A 167 2.98 1.89 -14.03
N ASN A 168 1.96 2.47 -13.37
CA ASN A 168 2.06 3.71 -12.61
C ASN A 168 1.64 3.50 -11.15
N VAL A 169 2.54 2.91 -10.36
CA VAL A 169 2.35 2.81 -8.91
C VAL A 169 2.59 4.20 -8.29
N PRO A 170 1.68 4.72 -7.46
CA PRO A 170 1.91 5.94 -6.71
C PRO A 170 3.27 5.89 -6.00
N SER A 171 4.13 6.85 -6.30
CA SER A 171 5.40 6.99 -5.62
C SER A 171 5.18 7.48 -4.18
N ARG A 172 6.29 7.84 -3.52
CA ARG A 172 6.30 8.92 -2.53
C ARG A 172 5.82 10.21 -3.27
N ASP A 173 6.15 11.44 -2.95
CA ASP A 173 5.61 12.64 -3.67
C ASP A 173 4.07 12.86 -3.78
N ILE A 174 3.19 11.84 -3.78
CA ILE A 174 1.72 11.95 -3.69
C ILE A 174 1.28 12.63 -2.38
N MET A 175 2.11 12.46 -1.35
CA MET A 175 2.00 13.21 -0.11
C MET A 175 2.91 14.43 -0.21
N SER A 176 2.31 15.62 -0.15
CA SER A 176 3.05 16.87 -0.29
C SER A 176 4.07 17.05 0.84
N ASN A 177 5.15 17.77 0.56
CA ASN A 177 6.19 18.06 1.55
C ASN A 177 5.63 18.78 2.78
N GLN A 178 4.62 19.64 2.62
CA GLN A 178 3.98 20.33 3.74
C GLN A 178 3.34 19.35 4.73
N ILE A 179 2.73 18.27 4.23
CA ILE A 179 2.10 17.25 5.07
C ILE A 179 3.17 16.32 5.68
N ARG A 180 4.25 16.02 4.95
CA ARG A 180 5.35 15.18 5.46
C ARG A 180 6.18 15.84 6.55
N SER A 181 6.51 17.11 6.35
CA SER A 181 7.46 17.86 7.18
C SER A 181 6.85 18.48 8.44
N ILE A 182 5.61 18.12 8.79
CA ILE A 182 5.03 18.50 10.08
C ILE A 182 5.92 17.90 11.18
N ASP A 183 6.40 18.75 12.09
CA ASP A 183 7.28 18.41 13.21
C ASP A 183 6.61 18.65 14.57
N ASN A 184 5.63 19.54 14.62
CA ASN A 184 4.84 19.81 15.81
C ASN A 184 4.03 18.56 16.24
N TYR A 185 4.25 18.13 17.48
CA TYR A 185 3.68 16.91 18.05
C TYR A 185 2.15 16.82 17.98
N SER A 186 1.42 17.90 18.26
CA SER A 186 -0.05 17.89 18.21
C SER A 186 -0.59 17.82 16.79
N TYR A 187 0.07 18.50 15.85
CA TYR A 187 -0.29 18.43 14.43
C TYR A 187 0.08 17.08 13.80
N LEU A 188 1.18 16.46 14.24
CA LEU A 188 1.57 15.08 13.87
C LEU A 188 0.44 14.09 14.17
N HIS A 189 -0.08 14.08 15.41
CA HIS A 189 -1.16 13.16 15.79
C HIS A 189 -2.45 13.37 15.00
N SER A 190 -2.79 14.64 14.77
CA SER A 190 -3.98 14.99 14.00
C SER A 190 -3.85 14.55 12.54
N ARG A 191 -2.69 14.77 11.92
CA ARG A 191 -2.38 14.28 10.57
C ARG A 191 -2.45 12.75 10.52
N ASP A 192 -1.77 12.07 11.44
CA ASP A 192 -1.66 10.62 11.43
C ASP A 192 -3.02 9.96 11.66
N TYR A 193 -3.86 10.56 12.51
CA TYR A 193 -5.26 10.16 12.64
C TYR A 193 -6.05 10.33 11.34
N ILE A 194 -5.95 11.48 10.66
CA ILE A 194 -6.63 11.70 9.37
C ILE A 194 -6.21 10.63 8.36
N ILE A 195 -4.91 10.31 8.29
CA ILE A 195 -4.37 9.26 7.42
C ILE A 195 -5.00 7.90 7.74
N VAL A 196 -4.88 7.44 8.99
CA VAL A 196 -5.40 6.12 9.39
C VAL A 196 -6.91 6.01 9.15
N LYS A 197 -7.66 7.08 9.44
CA LYS A 197 -9.10 7.20 9.17
C LYS A 197 -9.39 7.05 7.67
N ASP A 198 -8.69 7.80 6.83
CA ASP A 198 -8.96 7.83 5.40
C ASP A 198 -8.53 6.56 4.70
N ILE A 199 -7.48 5.88 5.19
CA ILE A 199 -7.13 4.53 4.73
C ILE A 199 -8.31 3.57 4.97
N PHE A 200 -8.87 3.55 6.18
CA PHE A 200 -10.04 2.71 6.49
C PHE A 200 -11.20 2.97 5.53
N TYR A 201 -11.61 4.23 5.37
CA TYR A 201 -12.75 4.57 4.50
C TYR A 201 -12.46 4.27 3.03
N SER A 202 -11.24 4.52 2.56
CA SER A 202 -10.84 4.23 1.18
C SER A 202 -10.94 2.74 0.88
N ILE A 203 -10.40 1.87 1.75
CA ILE A 203 -10.47 0.42 1.58
C ILE A 203 -11.92 -0.07 1.67
N ASN A 204 -12.66 0.42 2.67
CA ASN A 204 -14.05 0.03 2.88
C ASN A 204 -14.95 0.39 1.69
N SER A 205 -14.67 1.50 1.00
CA SER A 205 -15.41 1.91 -0.20
C SER A 205 -15.25 0.94 -1.39
N LEU A 206 -14.17 0.17 -1.44
CA LEU A 206 -13.93 -0.76 -2.56
C LEU A 206 -14.80 -2.02 -2.47
N ILE A 207 -15.16 -2.46 -1.27
CA ILE A 207 -15.88 -3.73 -1.04
C ILE A 207 -17.23 -3.78 -1.75
N PRO A 208 -18.13 -2.78 -1.61
CA PRO A 208 -19.43 -2.82 -2.28
C PRO A 208 -19.31 -2.95 -3.80
N VAL A 209 -18.31 -2.30 -4.41
CA VAL A 209 -18.10 -2.38 -5.87
C VAL A 209 -17.64 -3.77 -6.26
N TYR A 210 -16.68 -4.36 -5.55
CA TYR A 210 -16.25 -5.74 -5.81
C TYR A 210 -17.38 -6.76 -5.62
N GLN A 211 -18.24 -6.58 -4.61
CA GLN A 211 -19.42 -7.43 -4.41
C GLN A 211 -20.38 -7.33 -5.60
N ARG A 212 -20.62 -6.12 -6.13
CA ARG A 212 -21.47 -5.92 -7.32
C ARG A 212 -20.84 -6.53 -8.57
N VAL A 213 -19.52 -6.39 -8.76
CA VAL A 213 -18.78 -7.06 -9.85
C VAL A 213 -18.91 -8.58 -9.71
N TYR A 214 -18.69 -9.13 -8.52
CA TYR A 214 -18.83 -10.57 -8.27
C TYR A 214 -20.22 -11.09 -8.64
N ASN A 215 -21.27 -10.37 -8.20
CA ASN A 215 -22.64 -10.75 -8.47
C ASN A 215 -23.01 -10.66 -9.96
N SER A 216 -22.29 -9.88 -10.77
CA SER A 216 -22.55 -9.77 -12.21
C SER A 216 -22.08 -10.99 -13.03
N PHE A 217 -21.36 -11.92 -12.41
CA PHE A 217 -20.93 -13.17 -13.07
C PHE A 217 -22.01 -14.26 -13.09
N PHE A 218 -23.17 -14.03 -12.45
CA PHE A 218 -24.28 -14.99 -12.30
C PHE A 218 -25.61 -14.35 -12.66
#